data_AF-A0A8D0RI71-F1
#
_entry.id   AF-A0A8D0RI71-F1
#
_cell.length_a   1.000
_cell.length_b   1.000
_cell.length_c   1.000
_cell.angle_alpha   90.00
_cell.angle_beta   90.00
_cell.angle_gamma   90.00
#
_symmetry.space_group_name_H-M   'P 1'
#
loop_
_entity.id
_entity.type
_entity.pdbx_description
1 polymer ?
#
loop_
_entity_poly.entity_id
_entity_poly.type
_entity_poly.pdbx_seq_one_letter_code
_entity_poly.pdbx_strand_id
1 'polypeptide(L)'
;MDAGPGLCGAGGRVRVGDPGAREQFVSLEGGAPPRLTVSLPQDLAWAFSYYARFFITFSPFYGVLGAILFLNFIRFLESHWFVWVTQMNHIVMEIDREPYRDWFSTQLAATCNVEQSFFNDWFSGHLNFQIEHHLFPTMPRHNLHKIAPLVKSLCAKHGIEYQEKPLLRALMDIIGSLRKSGQLWLDAYLHK
;
A
#
# COMPACT_ATOMS: atom_id res chain seq x y z
N MET A 1 47.33 47.17 -28.16
CA MET A 1 46.08 46.42 -28.44
C MET A 1 45.87 45.50 -27.26
N ASP A 2 44.69 45.59 -26.67
CA ASP A 2 44.35 45.34 -25.28
C ASP A 2 44.44 43.88 -24.79
N ALA A 3 44.59 43.76 -23.46
CA ALA A 3 44.35 42.54 -22.70
C ALA A 3 42.87 42.43 -22.28
N GLY A 4 42.33 41.21 -22.23
CA GLY A 4 41.00 40.91 -21.67
C GLY A 4 40.83 39.41 -21.34
N PRO A 5 40.36 39.02 -20.12
CA PRO A 5 40.37 37.64 -19.62
C PRO A 5 39.00 36.92 -19.72
N GLY A 6 39.00 35.61 -19.47
CA GLY A 6 37.84 34.72 -19.61
C GLY A 6 36.69 34.96 -18.63
N LEU A 7 35.51 34.39 -18.95
CA LEU A 7 34.38 34.27 -18.03
C LEU A 7 33.52 33.02 -18.34
N CYS A 8 33.35 32.25 -17.28
CA CYS A 8 32.33 31.24 -17.05
C CYS A 8 30.91 31.80 -17.29
N GLY A 9 29.99 31.03 -17.88
CA GLY A 9 28.56 31.36 -17.94
C GLY A 9 27.76 30.20 -18.51
N ALA A 10 26.64 29.74 -17.94
CA ALA A 10 25.99 30.06 -16.68
C ALA A 10 25.20 28.80 -16.29
N GLY A 11 25.45 28.28 -15.08
CA GLY A 11 24.52 27.37 -14.43
C GLY A 11 23.21 28.10 -14.19
N GLY A 12 22.17 27.73 -14.95
CA GLY A 12 20.81 28.19 -14.73
C GLY A 12 20.30 27.67 -13.39
N ARG A 13 20.45 28.47 -12.34
CA ARG A 13 19.75 28.27 -11.07
C ARG A 13 18.28 28.51 -11.35
N VAL A 14 17.48 27.44 -11.44
CA VAL A 14 16.02 27.55 -11.45
C VAL A 14 15.64 28.23 -10.14
N ARG A 15 15.15 29.47 -10.22
CA ARG A 15 14.62 30.16 -9.04
C ARG A 15 13.28 29.52 -8.71
N VAL A 16 13.11 29.12 -7.46
CA VAL A 16 11.80 28.81 -6.91
C VAL A 16 10.92 30.06 -7.10
N GLY A 17 9.91 29.95 -7.95
CA GLY A 17 9.00 31.05 -8.28
C GLY A 17 9.02 31.56 -9.73
N ASP A 18 9.70 30.91 -10.67
CA ASP A 18 9.59 31.24 -12.11
C ASP A 18 8.19 30.88 -12.65
N PRO A 19 7.36 31.85 -13.08
CA PRO A 19 6.03 31.57 -13.62
C PRO A 19 6.08 30.74 -14.91
N GLY A 20 7.16 30.84 -15.70
CA GLY A 20 7.31 30.10 -16.96
C GLY A 20 7.54 28.60 -16.78
N ALA A 21 8.18 28.20 -15.67
CA ALA A 21 8.38 26.78 -15.34
C ALA A 21 7.06 26.07 -15.00
N ARG A 22 6.07 26.83 -14.47
CA ARG A 22 4.75 26.30 -14.13
C ARG A 22 3.92 26.02 -15.38
N GLU A 23 4.00 26.88 -16.40
CA GLU A 23 3.29 26.68 -17.67
C GLU A 23 3.87 25.53 -18.51
N GLN A 24 5.19 25.34 -18.45
CA GLN A 24 5.86 24.26 -19.17
C GLN A 24 5.58 22.88 -18.55
N PHE A 25 5.42 22.78 -17.22
CA PHE A 25 5.03 21.56 -16.54
C PHE A 25 3.56 21.19 -16.81
N VAL A 26 2.65 22.17 -16.80
CA VAL A 26 1.23 21.99 -17.11
C VAL A 26 1.01 21.50 -18.55
N SER A 27 1.85 21.93 -19.49
CA SER A 27 1.74 21.53 -20.90
C SER A 27 2.19 20.09 -21.18
N LEU A 28 3.07 19.51 -20.34
CA LEU A 28 3.52 18.12 -20.46
C LEU A 28 2.52 17.11 -19.87
N GLU A 29 1.57 17.57 -19.05
CA GLU A 29 0.49 16.76 -18.46
C GLU A 29 -0.82 16.82 -19.28
N GLY A 30 -0.85 17.51 -20.43
CA GLY A 30 -2.06 17.76 -21.22
C GLY A 30 -2.65 16.55 -21.98
N GLY A 31 -2.04 15.38 -21.89
CA GLY A 31 -2.64 14.14 -22.37
C GLY A 31 -3.56 13.57 -21.31
N ALA A 32 -4.88 13.63 -21.53
CA ALA A 32 -5.80 12.84 -20.71
C ALA A 32 -5.28 11.39 -20.66
N PRO A 33 -5.12 10.80 -19.46
CA PRO A 33 -4.66 9.42 -19.36
C PRO A 33 -5.55 8.56 -20.24
N PRO A 34 -5.00 7.55 -20.94
CA PRO A 34 -5.81 6.67 -21.78
C PRO A 34 -6.96 6.15 -20.92
N ARG A 35 -8.19 6.49 -21.29
CA ARG A 35 -9.36 5.90 -20.63
C ARG A 35 -9.25 4.42 -20.90
N LEU A 36 -8.97 3.63 -19.87
CA LEU A 36 -9.17 2.20 -19.92
C LEU A 36 -10.67 2.00 -20.12
N THR A 37 -11.11 1.91 -21.38
CA THR A 37 -12.49 1.59 -21.72
C THR A 37 -12.66 0.10 -21.52
N VAL A 38 -12.85 -0.31 -20.27
CA VAL A 38 -13.22 -1.67 -19.94
C VAL A 38 -14.70 -1.83 -20.29
N SER A 39 -15.03 -2.76 -21.17
CA SER A 39 -16.42 -2.98 -21.58
C SER A 39 -17.03 -4.13 -20.78
N LEU A 40 -18.17 -3.90 -20.14
CA LEU A 40 -18.86 -4.92 -19.34
C LEU A 40 -19.06 -6.25 -20.11
N PRO A 41 -19.43 -6.26 -21.41
CA PRO A 41 -19.54 -7.52 -22.15
C PRO A 41 -18.21 -8.28 -22.26
N GLN A 42 -17.10 -7.56 -22.40
CA GLN A 42 -15.78 -8.16 -22.48
C GLN A 42 -15.35 -8.75 -21.12
N ASP A 43 -15.64 -8.06 -20.01
CA ASP A 43 -15.36 -8.57 -18.66
C ASP A 43 -16.16 -9.84 -18.37
N LEU A 44 -17.45 -9.83 -18.72
CA LEU A 44 -18.30 -11.00 -18.58
C LEU A 44 -17.77 -12.16 -19.44
N ALA A 45 -17.37 -11.90 -20.68
CA ALA A 45 -16.79 -12.92 -21.55
C ALA A 45 -15.51 -13.52 -20.94
N TRP A 46 -14.62 -12.70 -20.38
CA TRP A 46 -13.43 -13.18 -19.69
C TRP A 46 -13.78 -14.02 -18.46
N ALA A 47 -14.73 -13.57 -17.63
CA ALA A 47 -15.18 -14.30 -16.46
C ALA A 47 -15.78 -15.67 -16.84
N PHE A 48 -16.67 -15.72 -17.84
CA PHE A 48 -17.23 -16.99 -18.34
C PHE A 48 -16.14 -17.90 -18.90
N SER A 49 -15.19 -17.35 -19.66
CA SER A 49 -14.08 -18.12 -20.23
C SER A 49 -13.22 -18.77 -19.14
N TYR A 50 -13.00 -18.08 -18.02
CA TYR A 50 -12.26 -18.61 -16.87
C TYR A 50 -12.97 -19.82 -16.26
N TYR A 51 -14.26 -19.70 -15.93
CA TYR A 51 -15.03 -20.80 -15.34
C TYR A 51 -15.18 -21.97 -16.32
N ALA A 52 -15.41 -21.71 -17.60
CA ALA A 52 -15.48 -22.76 -18.62
C ALA A 52 -14.17 -23.56 -18.70
N ARG A 53 -13.02 -22.86 -18.78
CA ARG A 53 -11.70 -23.51 -18.81
C ARG A 53 -11.43 -24.31 -17.54
N PHE A 54 -11.81 -23.77 -16.38
CA PHE A 54 -11.69 -24.49 -15.11
C PHE A 54 -12.48 -25.81 -15.15
N PHE A 55 -13.76 -25.79 -15.52
CA PHE A 55 -14.57 -27.00 -15.57
C PHE A 55 -14.12 -27.98 -16.66
N ILE A 56 -13.72 -27.51 -17.84
CA ILE A 56 -13.17 -28.37 -18.90
C ILE A 56 -11.91 -29.09 -18.41
N THR A 57 -11.05 -28.38 -17.66
CA THR A 57 -9.77 -28.92 -17.18
C THR A 57 -9.97 -29.91 -16.04
N PHE A 58 -10.81 -29.60 -15.04
CA PHE A 58 -10.87 -30.35 -13.79
C PHE A 58 -12.00 -31.39 -13.72
N SER A 59 -13.07 -31.26 -14.51
CA SER A 59 -14.17 -32.24 -14.50
C SER A 59 -13.75 -33.65 -14.93
N PRO A 60 -12.83 -33.86 -15.89
CA PRO A 60 -12.35 -35.21 -16.22
C PRO A 60 -11.67 -35.95 -15.07
N PHE A 61 -11.09 -35.20 -14.11
CA PHE A 61 -10.37 -35.78 -12.96
C PHE A 61 -11.27 -35.99 -11.74
N TYR A 62 -12.21 -35.07 -11.49
CA TYR A 62 -13.00 -35.04 -10.25
C TYR A 62 -14.51 -35.20 -10.45
N GLY A 63 -14.98 -35.27 -11.70
CA GLY A 63 -16.39 -35.08 -12.04
C GLY A 63 -16.86 -33.63 -11.80
N VAL A 64 -18.07 -33.30 -12.25
CA VAL A 64 -18.63 -31.94 -12.11
C VAL A 64 -18.76 -31.54 -10.64
N LEU A 65 -19.31 -32.44 -9.80
CA LEU A 65 -19.48 -32.17 -8.37
C LEU A 65 -18.12 -31.99 -7.66
N GLY A 66 -17.13 -32.84 -7.97
CA GLY A 66 -15.80 -32.71 -7.40
C GLY A 66 -15.08 -31.44 -7.85
N ALA A 67 -15.26 -31.02 -9.11
CA ALA A 67 -14.74 -29.73 -9.60
C ALA A 67 -15.39 -28.54 -8.89
N ILE A 68 -16.70 -28.58 -8.60
CA ILE A 68 -17.38 -27.55 -7.80
C ILE A 68 -16.80 -27.49 -6.38
N LEU A 69 -16.65 -28.63 -5.71
CA LEU A 69 -16.07 -28.68 -4.35
C LEU A 69 -14.63 -28.16 -4.34
N PHE A 70 -13.83 -28.56 -5.32
CA PHE A 70 -12.45 -28.10 -5.48
C PHE A 70 -12.39 -26.59 -5.70
N LEU A 71 -13.22 -26.03 -6.58
CA LEU A 71 -13.32 -24.59 -6.80
C LEU A 71 -13.64 -23.85 -5.50
N ASN A 72 -14.66 -24.31 -4.77
CA ASN A 72 -15.08 -23.69 -3.51
C ASN A 72 -13.99 -23.76 -2.44
N PHE A 73 -13.27 -24.88 -2.36
CA PHE A 73 -12.13 -25.02 -1.46
C PHE A 73 -11.00 -24.02 -1.78
N ILE A 74 -10.64 -23.86 -3.06
CA ILE A 74 -9.64 -22.87 -3.47
C ILE A 74 -10.13 -21.44 -3.17
N ARG A 75 -11.40 -21.11 -3.47
CA ARG A 75 -11.98 -19.81 -3.15
C ARG A 75 -11.99 -19.54 -1.64
N PHE A 76 -12.27 -20.56 -0.83
CA PHE A 76 -12.20 -20.46 0.62
C PHE A 76 -10.79 -20.09 1.08
N LEU A 77 -9.75 -20.79 0.60
CA LEU A 77 -8.36 -20.50 0.95
C LEU A 77 -7.93 -19.10 0.50
N GLU A 78 -8.25 -18.72 -0.73
CA GLU A 78 -7.95 -17.38 -1.27
C GLU A 78 -8.63 -16.28 -0.46
N SER A 79 -9.91 -16.46 -0.10
CA SER A 79 -10.66 -15.49 0.70
C SER A 79 -10.03 -15.28 2.07
N HIS A 80 -9.67 -16.37 2.77
CA HIS A 80 -9.02 -16.27 4.08
C HIS A 80 -7.65 -15.59 3.97
N TRP A 81 -6.85 -15.98 2.98
CA TRP A 81 -5.58 -15.33 2.69
C TRP A 81 -5.73 -13.83 2.45
N PHE A 82 -6.65 -13.44 1.56
CA PHE A 82 -6.91 -12.05 1.21
C PHE A 82 -7.37 -11.23 2.43
N VAL A 83 -8.26 -11.79 3.26
CA VAL A 83 -8.71 -11.13 4.49
C VAL A 83 -7.52 -10.89 5.43
N TRP A 84 -6.70 -11.89 5.71
CA TRP A 84 -5.56 -11.70 6.62
C TRP A 84 -4.56 -10.67 6.10
N VAL A 85 -4.21 -10.74 4.81
CA VAL A 85 -3.27 -9.79 4.18
C VAL A 85 -3.82 -8.36 4.16
N THR A 86 -5.11 -8.17 3.89
CA THR A 86 -5.71 -6.82 3.84
C THR A 86 -5.88 -6.23 5.24
N GLN A 87 -6.26 -7.02 6.23
CA GLN A 87 -6.42 -6.56 7.62
C GLN A 87 -5.08 -6.13 8.25
N MET A 88 -3.96 -6.72 7.85
CA MET A 88 -2.61 -6.27 8.27
C MET A 88 -2.33 -4.81 7.92
N ASN A 89 -3.01 -4.23 6.95
CA ASN A 89 -2.83 -2.81 6.57
C ASN A 89 -3.65 -1.85 7.44
N HIS A 90 -4.53 -2.39 8.29
CA HIS A 90 -5.43 -1.63 9.15
C HIS A 90 -5.12 -1.83 10.64
N ILE A 91 -3.84 -2.10 10.97
CA ILE A 91 -3.39 -2.15 12.36
C ILE A 91 -3.57 -0.76 12.96
N VAL A 92 -4.55 -0.63 13.85
CA VAL A 92 -4.84 0.63 14.52
C VAL A 92 -3.77 0.89 15.58
N MET A 93 -3.12 2.03 15.47
CA MET A 93 -2.21 2.53 16.50
C MET A 93 -2.99 3.42 17.48
N GLU A 94 -2.58 3.42 18.75
CA GLU A 94 -3.20 4.29 19.76
C GLU A 94 -2.80 5.74 19.49
N ILE A 95 -3.77 6.55 19.06
CA ILE A 95 -3.62 8.00 18.87
C ILE A 95 -4.43 8.68 19.97
N ASP A 96 -3.89 8.64 21.18
CA ASP A 96 -4.56 9.15 22.37
C ASP A 96 -4.30 10.65 22.52
N ARG A 97 -5.32 11.45 22.16
CA ARG A 97 -5.25 12.92 22.00
C ARG A 97 -4.28 13.26 20.87
N GLU A 98 -4.60 14.24 20.04
CA GLU A 98 -3.74 14.63 18.92
C GLU A 98 -2.74 15.69 19.42
N PRO A 99 -1.54 15.33 19.93
CA PRO A 99 -0.53 16.33 20.17
C PRO A 99 -0.18 16.98 18.84
N TYR A 100 0.05 18.29 18.83
CA TYR A 100 0.51 18.98 17.63
C TYR A 100 1.82 18.35 17.16
N ARG A 101 1.76 17.62 16.04
CA ARG A 101 2.88 16.92 15.38
C ARG A 101 2.96 17.37 13.94
N ASP A 102 4.18 17.39 13.39
CA ASP A 102 4.36 17.56 11.96
C ASP A 102 3.80 16.35 11.19
N TRP A 103 3.56 16.53 9.89
CA TRP A 103 2.94 15.49 9.06
C TRP A 103 3.72 14.17 9.05
N PHE A 104 5.05 14.21 9.03
CA PHE A 104 5.88 13.01 8.99
C PHE A 104 5.72 12.22 10.29
N SER A 105 5.88 12.89 11.44
CA SER A 105 5.68 12.29 12.76
C SER A 105 4.26 11.73 12.94
N THR A 106 3.24 12.38 12.38
CA THR A 106 1.86 11.88 12.42
C THR A 106 1.70 10.59 11.62
N GLN A 107 2.26 10.49 10.40
CA GLN A 107 2.18 9.26 9.61
C GLN A 107 2.86 8.10 10.35
N LEU A 108 4.03 8.30 10.93
CA LEU A 108 4.74 7.24 11.67
C LEU A 108 4.05 6.84 12.96
N ALA A 109 3.40 7.77 13.67
CA ALA A 109 2.67 7.43 14.88
C ALA A 109 1.37 6.68 14.59
N ALA A 110 0.73 6.96 13.46
CA ALA A 110 -0.54 6.37 13.08
C ALA A 110 -0.42 5.02 12.34
N THR A 111 0.78 4.66 11.87
CA THR A 111 1.01 3.48 11.05
C THR A 111 2.10 2.60 11.62
N CYS A 112 2.11 1.32 11.23
CA CYS A 112 3.21 0.43 11.53
C CYS A 112 3.46 -0.52 10.36
N ASN A 113 4.71 -0.96 10.24
CA ASN A 113 5.11 -1.96 9.27
C ASN A 113 5.06 -3.36 9.86
N VAL A 114 5.03 -4.33 8.96
CA VAL A 114 5.35 -5.72 9.26
C VAL A 114 6.76 -6.01 8.79
N GLU A 115 7.51 -6.75 9.60
CA GLU A 115 8.93 -7.04 9.34
C GLU A 115 9.19 -7.48 7.91
N GLN A 116 10.22 -6.91 7.31
CA GLN A 116 10.65 -7.34 5.99
C GLN A 116 11.27 -8.74 6.04
N SER A 117 10.76 -9.65 5.21
CA SER A 117 11.40 -10.93 4.92
C SER A 117 10.93 -11.44 3.56
N PHE A 118 11.70 -12.33 2.94
CA PHE A 118 11.29 -12.94 1.66
C PHE A 118 9.87 -13.54 1.74
N PHE A 119 9.55 -14.20 2.87
CA PHE A 119 8.23 -14.75 3.09
C PHE A 119 7.17 -13.66 3.25
N ASN A 120 7.39 -12.65 4.11
CA ASN A 120 6.40 -11.60 4.36
C ASN A 120 6.14 -10.73 3.11
N ASP A 121 7.18 -10.45 2.33
CA ASP A 121 7.09 -9.66 1.10
C ASP A 121 6.27 -10.39 0.02
N TRP A 122 6.43 -11.72 -0.08
CA TRP A 122 5.64 -12.58 -0.95
C TRP A 122 4.21 -12.78 -0.43
N PHE A 123 4.07 -13.13 0.85
CA PHE A 123 2.79 -13.43 1.50
C PHE A 123 1.85 -12.22 1.44
N SER A 124 2.36 -11.03 1.76
CA SER A 124 1.57 -9.81 1.73
C SER A 124 1.50 -9.15 0.35
N GLY A 125 2.32 -9.57 -0.62
CA GLY A 125 2.46 -8.86 -1.89
C GLY A 125 2.99 -7.42 -1.71
N HIS A 126 3.96 -7.23 -0.81
CA HIS A 126 4.57 -5.96 -0.40
C HIS A 126 3.64 -4.99 0.35
N LEU A 127 2.55 -5.50 0.94
CA LEU A 127 1.66 -4.70 1.78
C LEU A 127 2.21 -4.49 3.20
N ASN A 128 3.36 -5.07 3.53
CA ASN A 128 4.05 -4.91 4.81
C ASN A 128 4.75 -3.55 5.04
N PHE A 129 4.78 -2.67 4.02
CA PHE A 129 5.45 -1.35 4.03
C PHE A 129 4.45 -0.17 4.08
N GLN A 130 3.61 -0.12 5.11
CA GLN A 130 2.57 0.92 5.27
C GLN A 130 3.15 2.30 5.59
N ILE A 131 4.20 2.39 6.41
CA ILE A 131 4.86 3.66 6.73
C ILE A 131 5.30 4.34 5.42
N GLU A 132 6.01 3.61 4.56
CA GLU A 132 6.50 4.14 3.29
C GLU A 132 5.36 4.46 2.33
N HIS A 133 4.30 3.65 2.31
CA HIS A 133 3.12 3.92 1.49
C HIS A 133 2.45 5.25 1.90
N HIS A 134 2.33 5.50 3.20
CA HIS A 134 1.75 6.73 3.72
C HIS A 134 2.64 7.95 3.51
N LEU A 135 3.96 7.77 3.57
CA LEU A 135 4.93 8.83 3.28
C LEU A 135 5.04 9.14 1.79
N PHE A 136 4.86 8.13 0.92
CA PHE A 136 5.04 8.25 -0.53
C PHE A 136 3.90 7.54 -1.27
N PRO A 137 2.64 8.02 -1.19
CA PRO A 137 1.47 7.30 -1.71
C PRO A 137 1.46 7.12 -3.22
N THR A 138 2.22 7.94 -3.95
CA THR A 138 2.40 7.83 -5.41
C THR A 138 3.50 6.86 -5.81
N MET A 139 4.32 6.37 -4.85
CA MET A 139 5.39 5.43 -5.13
C MET A 139 4.82 4.03 -5.41
N PRO A 140 5.25 3.36 -6.49
CA PRO A 140 4.86 1.97 -6.73
C PRO A 140 5.29 1.05 -5.59
N ARG A 141 4.39 0.17 -5.14
CA ARG A 141 4.60 -0.75 -4.00
C ARG A 141 5.90 -1.57 -4.05
N HIS A 142 6.34 -1.95 -5.25
CA HIS A 142 7.56 -2.75 -5.45
C HIS A 142 8.86 -1.95 -5.19
N ASN A 143 8.78 -0.64 -4.98
CA ASN A 143 9.90 0.20 -4.60
C ASN A 143 9.92 0.55 -3.10
N LEU A 144 8.86 0.26 -2.34
CA LEU A 144 8.77 0.61 -0.92
C LEU A 144 9.87 -0.06 -0.09
N HIS A 145 10.18 -1.33 -0.37
CA HIS A 145 11.28 -2.04 0.31
C HIS A 145 12.65 -1.37 0.10
N LYS A 146 12.84 -0.60 -0.99
CA LYS A 146 14.11 0.09 -1.29
C LYS A 146 14.26 1.34 -0.45
N ILE A 147 13.16 2.03 -0.15
CA ILE A 147 13.17 3.28 0.62
C ILE A 147 12.99 3.05 2.12
N ALA A 148 12.40 1.93 2.54
CA ALA A 148 12.25 1.56 3.95
C ALA A 148 13.53 1.72 4.78
N PRO A 149 14.72 1.23 4.36
CA PRO A 149 15.96 1.45 5.11
C PRO A 149 16.36 2.94 5.20
N LEU A 150 16.06 3.74 4.18
CA LEU A 150 16.32 5.18 4.19
C LEU A 150 15.41 5.90 5.19
N VAL A 151 14.11 5.59 5.19
CA VAL A 151 13.14 6.11 6.15
C VAL A 151 13.55 5.72 7.58
N LYS A 152 13.88 4.44 7.81
CA LYS A 152 14.35 3.96 9.12
C LYS A 152 15.60 4.69 9.59
N SER A 153 16.56 4.95 8.69
CA SER A 153 17.77 5.73 9.01
C SER A 153 17.46 7.20 9.37
N LEU A 154 16.51 7.82 8.68
CA LEU A 154 16.06 9.19 8.96
C LEU A 154 15.39 9.25 10.34
N CYS A 155 14.53 8.28 10.65
CA CYS A 155 13.87 8.18 11.95
C CYS A 155 14.90 8.07 13.08
N ALA A 156 15.88 7.16 12.93
CA ALA A 156 16.97 7.01 13.90
C ALA A 156 17.78 8.30 14.09
N LYS A 157 18.08 9.03 13.01
CA LYS A 157 18.82 10.30 13.06
C LYS A 157 18.06 11.38 13.85
N HIS A 158 16.74 11.38 13.78
CA HIS A 158 15.89 12.40 14.40
C HIS A 158 15.23 11.94 15.70
N GLY A 159 15.56 10.74 16.20
CA GLY A 159 14.97 10.19 17.42
C GLY A 159 13.47 9.89 17.30
N ILE A 160 12.99 9.63 16.09
CA ILE A 160 11.60 9.27 15.80
C ILE A 160 11.49 7.74 15.82
N GLU A 161 10.46 7.22 16.47
CA GLU A 161 10.21 5.78 16.52
C GLU A 161 9.70 5.27 15.16
N TYR A 162 10.34 4.23 14.64
CA TYR A 162 9.91 3.52 13.45
C TYR A 162 9.23 2.22 13.88
N GLN A 163 7.90 2.18 13.75
CA GLN A 163 7.08 1.08 14.24
C GLN A 163 7.10 -0.11 13.26
N GLU A 164 7.68 -1.23 13.69
CA GLU A 164 7.78 -2.47 12.90
C GLU A 164 7.47 -3.67 13.80
N LYS A 165 6.63 -4.58 13.33
CA LYS A 165 6.15 -5.73 14.11
C LYS A 165 6.35 -7.06 13.38
N PRO A 166 6.63 -8.16 14.09
CA PRO A 166 6.56 -9.49 13.51
C PRO A 166 5.17 -9.79 12.96
N LEU A 167 5.09 -10.53 11.86
CA LEU A 167 3.83 -10.88 11.19
C LEU A 167 2.77 -11.43 12.16
N LEU A 168 3.13 -12.40 13.00
CA LEU A 168 2.20 -12.99 13.96
C LEU A 168 1.69 -11.97 14.99
N ARG A 169 2.54 -11.04 15.43
CA ARG A 169 2.15 -9.99 16.37
C ARG A 169 1.14 -9.05 15.73
N ALA A 170 1.41 -8.62 14.50
CA ALA A 170 0.49 -7.81 13.70
C ALA A 170 -0.88 -8.48 13.54
N LEU A 171 -0.91 -9.78 13.25
CA LEU A 171 -2.17 -10.55 13.14
C LEU A 171 -2.91 -10.63 14.48
N MET A 172 -2.20 -10.85 15.59
CA MET A 172 -2.81 -10.85 16.93
C MET A 172 -3.36 -9.48 17.34
N ASP A 173 -2.69 -8.39 16.96
CA ASP A 173 -3.14 -7.03 17.26
C ASP A 173 -4.50 -6.73 16.60
N ILE A 174 -4.75 -7.23 15.39
CA ILE A 174 -6.07 -7.11 14.72
C ILE A 174 -7.17 -7.78 15.54
N ILE A 175 -6.95 -9.03 15.97
CA ILE A 175 -7.91 -9.76 16.81
C ILE A 175 -8.14 -9.01 18.13
N GLY A 176 -7.06 -8.52 18.74
CA GLY A 176 -7.12 -7.71 19.95
C GLY A 176 -7.93 -6.43 19.76
N SER A 177 -7.72 -5.73 18.65
CA SER A 177 -8.46 -4.52 18.28
C SER A 177 -9.94 -4.81 18.12
N LEU A 178 -10.32 -5.87 17.39
CA LEU A 178 -11.71 -6.27 17.22
C LEU A 178 -12.38 -6.60 18.56
N ARG A 179 -11.66 -7.30 19.46
CA ARG A 179 -12.15 -7.58 20.82
C ARG A 179 -12.34 -6.30 21.63
N LYS A 180 -11.38 -5.38 21.59
CA LYS A 180 -11.45 -4.07 22.28
C LYS A 180 -12.62 -3.25 21.75
N SER A 181 -12.76 -3.13 20.43
CA SER A 181 -13.88 -2.41 19.79
C SER A 181 -15.23 -3.04 20.12
N GLY A 182 -15.33 -4.37 20.12
CA GLY A 182 -16.55 -5.09 20.50
C GLY A 182 -16.94 -4.83 21.95
N GLN A 183 -15.97 -4.83 22.87
CA GLN A 183 -16.21 -4.51 24.28
C GLN A 183 -16.65 -3.05 24.46
N LEU A 184 -15.96 -2.08 23.83
CA LEU A 184 -16.32 -0.66 23.89
C LEU A 184 -17.74 -0.42 23.36
N TRP A 185 -18.10 -1.07 22.26
CA TRP A 185 -19.46 -0.99 21.71
C TRP A 185 -20.50 -1.57 22.67
N LEU A 186 -20.20 -2.74 23.25
CA LEU A 186 -21.10 -3.39 24.21
C LEU A 186 -21.30 -2.53 25.47
N ASP A 187 -20.23 -1.97 26.00
CA ASP A 187 -20.27 -1.10 27.18
C ASP A 187 -21.11 0.16 26.90
N ALA A 188 -20.90 0.81 25.75
CA ALA A 188 -21.67 1.98 25.33
C ALA A 188 -23.15 1.65 25.02
N TYR A 189 -23.44 0.42 24.57
CA TYR A 189 -24.81 -0.01 24.30
C TYR A 189 -25.58 -0.35 25.59
N LEU A 190 -24.92 -0.98 26.55
CA LEU A 190 -25.53 -1.42 27.81
C LEU A 190 -25.53 -0.34 28.90
N HIS A 191 -24.65 0.65 28.82
CA HIS A 191 -24.58 1.76 29.75
C HIS A 191 -24.72 3.10 28.98
N LYS A 192 -25.82 3.82 29.25
CA LYS A 192 -26.00 5.23 28.82
C LYS A 192 -24.84 6.10 29.25
#